data_AF-A0A976JH64-F1
#
_entry.id   AF-A0A976JH64-F1
#
_cell.length_a   1.000
_cell.length_b   1.000
_cell.length_c   1.000
_cell.angle_alpha   90.00
_cell.angle_beta   90.00
_cell.angle_gamma   90.00
#
_symmetry.space_group_name_H-M   'P 1'
#
loop_
_entity.id
_entity.type
_entity.pdbx_description
1 polymer ?
#
loop_
_entity_poly.entity_id
_entity_poly.type
_entity_poly.pdbx_seq_one_letter_code
_entity_poly.pdbx_strand_id
1 'polypeptide(L)'
;MSKAEKFAEKRHGKKAEKIAKDKERLGALIGEAKEKLKNEDVKSKLGGAYDTLLAFLRLIKAYVKGDYRSVGLGTIITIVIAILYFLNPLDLIPDFLFAVGLLDDVSVILWAGNKLVKEIDEFREWEKSQGQESEA
;
A
#
# COMPACT_ATOMS: atom_id res chain seq x y z
N MET A 1 -5.34 18.17 -9.77
CA MET A 1 -5.14 17.67 -8.40
C MET A 1 -6.03 18.44 -7.43
N SER A 2 -6.84 17.73 -6.65
CA SER A 2 -7.78 18.29 -5.67
C SER A 2 -7.05 18.87 -4.45
N LYS A 3 -7.76 19.70 -3.69
CA LYS A 3 -7.24 20.32 -2.46
C LYS A 3 -6.90 19.29 -1.38
N ALA A 4 -7.59 18.14 -1.39
CA ALA A 4 -7.34 17.01 -0.51
C ALA A 4 -6.05 16.25 -0.89
N GLU A 5 -5.78 16.08 -2.19
CA GLU A 5 -4.54 15.45 -2.68
C GLU A 5 -3.31 16.28 -2.27
N LYS A 6 -3.38 17.60 -2.47
CA LYS A 6 -2.31 18.53 -2.04
C LYS A 6 -2.13 18.55 -0.51
N PHE A 7 -3.21 18.36 0.26
CA PHE A 7 -3.16 18.36 1.72
C PHE A 7 -2.57 17.06 2.28
N ALA A 8 -2.96 15.91 1.72
CA ALA A 8 -2.40 14.60 2.06
C ALA A 8 -0.88 14.53 1.77
N GLU A 9 -0.45 15.07 0.62
CA GLU A 9 0.98 15.18 0.28
C GLU A 9 1.75 16.06 1.29
N LYS A 10 1.18 17.20 1.72
CA LYS A 10 1.93 18.22 2.47
C LYS A 10 2.16 17.87 3.95
N ARG A 11 1.22 17.19 4.62
CA ARG A 11 1.31 16.83 6.05
C ARG A 11 1.77 15.39 6.30
N HIS A 12 1.32 14.44 5.47
CA HIS A 12 1.57 13.01 5.66
C HIS A 12 2.59 12.43 4.67
N GLY A 13 2.81 13.10 3.53
CA GLY A 13 3.89 12.75 2.60
C GLY A 13 5.24 12.65 3.27
N LYS A 14 5.56 13.49 4.26
CA LYS A 14 6.83 13.42 5.02
C LYS A 14 6.97 12.17 5.90
N LYS A 15 5.88 11.65 6.51
CA LYS A 15 5.92 10.41 7.33
C LYS A 15 6.03 9.19 6.42
N ALA A 16 5.20 9.15 5.36
CA ALA A 16 5.22 8.08 4.37
C ALA A 16 6.54 8.03 3.60
N GLU A 17 7.12 9.17 3.23
CA GLU A 17 8.43 9.26 2.57
C GLU A 17 9.57 8.79 3.49
N LYS A 18 9.53 9.13 4.78
CA LYS A 18 10.50 8.60 5.76
C LYS A 18 10.42 7.08 5.87
N ILE A 19 9.21 6.53 5.93
CA ILE A 19 8.99 5.07 5.96
C ILE A 19 9.44 4.45 4.65
N ALA A 20 9.08 5.01 3.50
CA ALA A 20 9.45 4.51 2.16
C ALA A 20 10.96 4.46 1.92
N LYS A 21 11.75 5.27 2.62
CA LYS A 21 13.21 5.28 2.55
C LYS A 21 13.89 4.41 3.60
N ASP A 22 13.14 3.76 4.48
CA ASP A 22 13.64 2.99 5.61
C ASP A 22 13.18 1.52 5.51
N LYS A 23 14.14 0.63 5.26
CA LYS A 23 13.87 -0.81 5.04
C LYS A 23 13.27 -1.49 6.27
N GLU A 24 13.69 -1.11 7.47
CA GLU A 24 13.19 -1.71 8.72
C GLU A 24 11.74 -1.33 8.94
N ARG A 25 11.40 -0.05 8.72
CA ARG A 25 10.02 0.43 8.83
C ARG A 25 9.10 -0.19 7.78
N LEU A 26 9.58 -0.39 6.55
CA LEU A 26 8.82 -1.11 5.52
C LEU A 26 8.57 -2.57 5.93
N GLY A 27 9.57 -3.23 6.51
CA GLY A 27 9.44 -4.58 7.05
C GLY A 27 8.40 -4.66 8.18
N ALA A 28 8.45 -3.73 9.13
CA ALA A 28 7.49 -3.62 10.21
C ALA A 28 6.06 -3.40 9.68
N LEU A 29 5.90 -2.49 8.71
CA LEU A 29 4.62 -2.21 8.07
C LEU A 29 4.00 -3.45 7.42
N ILE A 30 4.83 -4.29 6.77
CA ILE A 30 4.37 -5.58 6.22
C ILE A 30 3.92 -6.52 7.35
N GLY A 31 4.69 -6.60 8.44
CA GLY A 31 4.39 -7.45 9.59
C GLY A 31 3.06 -7.09 10.24
N GLU A 32 2.87 -5.81 10.55
CA GLU A 32 1.63 -5.28 11.14
C GLU A 32 0.42 -5.54 10.22
N ALA A 33 0.56 -5.31 8.91
CA ALA A 33 -0.54 -5.52 7.96
C ALA A 33 -0.93 -7.00 7.90
N LYS A 34 0.06 -7.91 7.89
CA LYS A 34 -0.19 -9.35 7.92
C LYS A 34 -0.83 -9.81 9.22
N GLU A 35 -0.43 -9.25 10.36
CA GLU A 35 -1.04 -9.56 11.66
C GLU A 35 -2.52 -9.17 11.67
N LYS A 36 -2.84 -7.95 11.20
CA LYS A 36 -4.23 -7.49 11.10
C LYS A 36 -5.08 -8.35 10.15
N LEU A 37 -4.47 -8.87 9.08
CA LEU A 37 -5.12 -9.77 8.12
C LEU A 37 -5.40 -11.19 8.64
N LYS A 38 -4.85 -11.60 9.80
CA LYS A 38 -5.22 -12.87 10.44
C LYS A 38 -6.65 -12.84 11.00
N ASN A 39 -7.23 -11.66 11.17
CA ASN A 39 -8.61 -11.52 11.58
C ASN A 39 -9.53 -11.71 10.35
N GLU A 40 -10.37 -12.75 10.37
CA GLU A 40 -11.25 -13.09 9.24
C GLU A 40 -12.31 -12.01 8.97
N ASP A 41 -12.78 -11.28 9.97
CA ASP A 41 -13.73 -10.17 9.76
C ASP A 41 -13.07 -9.03 8.98
N VAL A 42 -11.79 -8.73 9.27
CA VAL A 42 -11.01 -7.74 8.52
C VAL A 42 -10.85 -8.18 7.07
N LYS A 43 -10.47 -9.44 6.85
CA LYS A 43 -10.32 -10.01 5.52
C LYS A 43 -11.63 -10.00 4.72
N SER A 44 -12.74 -10.36 5.36
CA SER A 44 -14.07 -10.33 4.76
C SER A 44 -14.46 -8.91 4.33
N LYS A 45 -14.22 -7.91 5.19
CA LYS A 45 -14.49 -6.50 4.88
C LYS A 45 -13.66 -5.96 3.73
N LEU A 46 -12.44 -6.44 3.53
CA LEU A 46 -11.59 -5.99 2.42
C LEU A 46 -12.17 -6.32 1.04
N GLY A 47 -12.93 -7.42 0.92
CA GLY A 47 -13.49 -7.84 -0.37
C GLY A 47 -12.46 -7.80 -1.50
N GLY A 48 -12.80 -7.09 -2.59
CA GLY A 48 -11.92 -6.94 -3.76
C GLY A 48 -10.60 -6.18 -3.52
N ALA A 49 -10.45 -5.45 -2.40
CA ALA A 49 -9.20 -4.79 -2.05
C ALA A 49 -8.16 -5.76 -1.47
N TYR A 50 -8.57 -6.94 -1.03
CA TYR A 50 -7.69 -7.92 -0.39
C TYR A 50 -6.51 -8.31 -1.31
N ASP A 51 -6.78 -8.66 -2.56
CA ASP A 51 -5.73 -9.05 -3.52
C ASP A 51 -4.78 -7.91 -3.86
N THR A 52 -5.32 -6.69 -3.91
CA THR A 52 -4.52 -5.47 -4.13
C THR A 52 -3.58 -5.23 -2.95
N LEU A 53 -4.10 -5.35 -1.71
CA LEU A 53 -3.28 -5.23 -0.51
C LEU A 53 -2.20 -6.32 -0.46
N LEU A 54 -2.51 -7.57 -0.82
CA LEU A 54 -1.50 -8.61 -0.88
C LEU A 54 -0.41 -8.31 -1.92
N ALA A 55 -0.77 -7.78 -3.09
CA ALA A 55 0.20 -7.37 -4.11
C ALA A 55 1.12 -6.27 -3.60
N PHE A 56 0.57 -5.27 -2.90
CA PHE A 56 1.34 -4.22 -2.24
C PHE A 56 2.36 -4.75 -1.24
N LEU A 57 1.97 -5.69 -0.38
CA LEU A 57 2.86 -6.29 0.61
C LEU A 57 4.01 -7.07 -0.05
N ARG A 58 3.74 -7.78 -1.16
CA ARG A 58 4.79 -8.50 -1.90
C ARG A 58 5.73 -7.55 -2.64
N LEU A 59 5.19 -6.49 -3.25
CA LEU A 59 5.99 -5.47 -3.93
C LEU A 59 6.93 -4.77 -2.94
N ILE A 60 6.44 -4.32 -1.79
CA ILE A 60 7.30 -3.74 -0.75
C ILE A 60 8.34 -4.75 -0.29
N LYS A 61 7.98 -6.03 -0.11
CA LYS A 61 8.93 -7.06 0.32
C LYS A 61 10.07 -7.23 -0.70
N ALA A 62 9.76 -7.35 -1.99
CA ALA A 62 10.75 -7.43 -3.07
C ALA A 62 11.60 -6.14 -3.15
N TYR A 63 10.96 -4.98 -2.95
CA TYR A 63 11.65 -3.71 -2.87
C TYR A 63 12.60 -3.62 -1.67
N VAL A 64 12.21 -4.08 -0.48
CA VAL A 64 13.11 -4.08 0.69
C VAL A 64 14.34 -4.97 0.45
N LYS A 65 14.12 -6.15 -0.14
CA LYS A 65 15.18 -7.13 -0.44
C LYS A 65 16.19 -6.65 -1.48
N GLY A 66 15.74 -5.99 -2.53
CA GLY A 66 16.61 -5.66 -3.67
C GLY A 66 16.14 -6.26 -4.98
N ASP A 67 15.36 -7.33 -4.90
CA ASP A 67 14.96 -8.19 -6.01
C ASP A 67 14.15 -7.44 -7.09
N TYR A 68 13.39 -6.41 -6.70
CA TYR A 68 12.60 -5.59 -7.62
C TYR A 68 12.84 -4.09 -7.41
N ARG A 69 13.24 -3.39 -8.48
CA ARG A 69 13.58 -1.95 -8.47
C ARG A 69 12.91 -1.14 -9.58
N SER A 70 12.08 -1.76 -10.41
CA SER A 70 11.41 -1.12 -11.56
C SER A 70 10.25 -0.21 -11.19
N VAL A 71 10.26 0.38 -9.98
CA VAL A 71 9.24 1.29 -9.47
C VAL A 71 9.88 2.53 -8.87
N GLY A 72 9.24 3.67 -9.08
CA GLY A 72 9.67 4.95 -8.50
C GLY A 72 9.36 5.03 -7.00
N LEU A 73 10.03 5.95 -6.30
CA LEU A 73 9.77 6.24 -4.88
C LEU A 73 8.31 6.67 -4.64
N GLY A 74 7.69 7.36 -5.61
CA GLY A 74 6.28 7.76 -5.53
C GLY A 74 5.31 6.56 -5.43
N THR A 75 5.62 5.45 -6.11
CA THR A 75 4.87 4.18 -6.01
C THR A 75 4.95 3.63 -4.60
N ILE A 76 6.16 3.53 -4.03
CA ILE A 76 6.37 3.04 -2.66
C ILE A 76 5.65 3.93 -1.64
N ILE A 77 5.74 5.25 -1.76
CA ILE A 77 5.03 6.20 -0.89
C ILE A 77 3.51 6.00 -0.97
N THR A 78 2.97 5.85 -2.17
CA THR A 78 1.53 5.65 -2.38
C THR A 78 1.05 4.36 -1.72
N ILE A 79 1.82 3.27 -1.86
CA ILE A 79 1.51 1.99 -1.21
C ILE A 79 1.61 2.12 0.32
N VAL A 80 2.64 2.79 0.84
CA VAL A 80 2.79 3.03 2.28
C VAL A 80 1.61 3.82 2.84
N ILE A 81 1.11 4.83 2.14
CA ILE A 81 -0.09 5.59 2.54
C ILE A 81 -1.30 4.65 2.65
N ALA A 82 -1.52 3.80 1.64
CA ALA A 82 -2.64 2.87 1.66
C ALA A 82 -2.56 1.86 2.83
N ILE A 83 -1.37 1.31 3.11
CA ILE A 83 -1.19 0.35 4.21
C ILE A 83 -1.31 1.03 5.58
N LEU A 84 -0.72 2.22 5.77
CA LEU A 84 -0.87 2.93 7.04
C LEU A 84 -2.33 3.28 7.33
N TYR A 85 -3.07 3.67 6.30
CA TYR A 85 -4.51 3.92 6.42
C TYR A 85 -5.26 2.63 6.79
N PHE A 86 -4.95 1.52 6.11
CA PHE A 86 -5.51 0.21 6.46
C PHE A 86 -5.22 -0.19 7.91
N LEU A 87 -4.02 0.06 8.42
CA LEU A 87 -3.62 -0.30 9.78
C LEU A 87 -4.33 0.54 10.83
N ASN A 88 -4.27 1.86 10.67
CA ASN A 88 -4.86 2.81 11.60
C ASN A 88 -5.54 3.96 10.84
N PRO A 89 -6.82 3.78 10.47
CA PRO A 89 -7.58 4.79 9.71
C PRO A 89 -7.63 6.15 10.43
N LEU A 90 -7.64 6.14 11.76
CA LEU A 90 -7.83 7.36 12.57
C LEU A 90 -6.56 8.22 12.71
N ASP A 91 -5.37 7.67 12.48
CA ASP A 91 -4.09 8.37 12.73
C ASP A 91 -3.67 9.33 11.58
N LEU A 92 -4.34 9.25 10.42
CA LEU A 92 -3.92 9.93 9.18
C LEU A 92 -4.95 10.92 8.61
N ILE A 93 -6.09 11.07 9.26
CA ILE A 93 -7.24 11.83 8.75
C ILE A 93 -7.43 13.08 9.60
N PRO A 94 -7.45 14.28 9.00
CA PRO A 94 -7.94 15.47 9.70
C PRO A 94 -9.46 15.36 9.86
N ASP A 95 -9.99 15.80 11.00
CA ASP A 95 -11.40 15.64 11.41
C ASP A 95 -12.46 16.00 10.34
N PHE A 96 -12.13 16.84 9.35
CA PHE A 96 -13.04 17.27 8.29
C PHE A 96 -13.43 16.20 7.25
N LEU A 97 -12.65 15.12 7.09
CA LEU A 97 -12.98 14.06 6.12
C LEU A 97 -14.10 13.13 6.60
N PHE A 98 -14.37 13.08 7.90
CA PHE A 98 -15.53 12.38 8.46
C PHE A 98 -16.87 12.98 8.01
N ALA A 99 -16.89 14.25 7.59
CA ALA A 99 -18.11 14.95 7.20
C ALA A 99 -18.64 14.62 5.80
N VAL A 100 -17.84 13.99 4.92
CA VAL A 100 -18.20 13.75 3.50
C VAL A 100 -18.64 12.32 3.17
N GLY A 101 -18.66 11.41 4.15
CA GLY A 101 -19.22 10.05 3.96
C GLY A 101 -18.44 9.14 2.99
N LEU A 102 -17.20 9.47 2.66
CA LEU A 102 -16.31 8.72 1.76
C LEU A 102 -15.43 7.67 2.48
N LEU A 103 -15.67 7.43 3.77
CA LEU A 103 -14.79 6.66 4.63
C LEU A 103 -15.23 5.19 4.68
N ASP A 104 -14.83 4.41 3.68
CA ASP A 104 -14.72 2.97 3.84
C ASP A 104 -13.26 2.57 3.67
N ASP A 105 -12.71 1.79 4.61
CA ASP A 105 -11.26 1.48 4.74
C ASP A 105 -10.68 0.84 3.47
N VAL A 106 -11.55 0.17 2.72
CA VAL A 106 -11.31 -0.47 1.43
C VAL A 106 -10.99 0.53 0.31
N SER A 107 -11.60 1.71 0.36
CA SER A 107 -11.56 2.71 -0.73
C SER A 107 -10.15 3.24 -1.00
N VAL A 108 -9.33 3.40 0.05
CA VAL A 108 -7.96 3.92 -0.11
C VAL A 108 -7.06 2.89 -0.78
N ILE A 109 -7.22 1.60 -0.46
CA ILE A 109 -6.48 0.52 -1.12
C ILE A 109 -6.89 0.43 -2.58
N LEU A 110 -8.19 0.48 -2.88
CA LEU A 110 -8.69 0.44 -4.27
C LEU A 110 -8.24 1.66 -5.08
N TRP A 111 -8.28 2.86 -4.49
CA TRP A 111 -7.76 4.06 -5.13
C TRP A 111 -6.27 3.93 -5.46
N ALA A 112 -5.46 3.45 -4.50
CA ALA A 112 -4.04 3.22 -4.73
C ALA A 112 -3.82 2.15 -5.81
N GLY A 113 -4.62 1.07 -5.80
CA GLY A 113 -4.59 0.02 -6.82
C GLY A 113 -4.87 0.58 -8.21
N ASN A 114 -5.95 1.37 -8.36
CA ASN A 114 -6.32 2.01 -9.62
C ASN A 114 -5.28 3.02 -10.10
N LYS A 115 -4.62 3.72 -9.17
CA LYS A 115 -3.55 4.68 -9.50
C LYS A 115 -2.28 3.97 -9.98
N LEU A 116 -2.02 2.75 -9.51
CA LEU A 116 -0.78 2.00 -9.73
C LEU A 116 -0.98 0.74 -10.58
N VAL A 117 -2.05 0.67 -11.38
CA VAL A 117 -2.37 -0.54 -12.18
C VAL A 117 -1.16 -0.98 -12.99
N LYS A 118 -0.52 -0.05 -13.70
CA LYS A 118 0.65 -0.34 -14.52
C LYS A 118 1.78 -0.96 -13.71
N GLU A 119 2.17 -0.33 -12.60
CA GLU A 119 3.26 -0.79 -11.74
C GLU A 119 2.95 -2.15 -11.07
N ILE A 120 1.69 -2.38 -10.69
CA ILE A 120 1.26 -3.66 -10.11
C ILE A 120 1.30 -4.77 -11.17
N ASP A 121 0.87 -4.48 -12.39
CA ASP A 121 0.86 -5.47 -13.47
C ASP A 121 2.28 -5.82 -13.91
N GLU A 122 3.16 -4.82 -14.10
CA GLU A 122 4.59 -5.04 -14.36
C GLU A 122 5.26 -5.84 -13.23
N PHE A 123 4.89 -5.58 -11.98
CA PHE A 123 5.38 -6.35 -10.84
C PHE A 123 4.88 -7.80 -10.88
N ARG A 124 3.61 -8.04 -11.19
CA ARG A 124 3.03 -9.40 -11.29
C ARG A 124 3.63 -10.19 -12.45
N GLU A 125 3.93 -9.56 -13.57
CA GLU A 125 4.63 -10.18 -14.69
C GLU A 125 6.04 -10.60 -14.28
N TRP A 126 6.75 -9.72 -13.57
CA TRP A 126 8.05 -10.06 -12.99
C TRP A 126 7.93 -11.22 -11.98
N GLU A 127 6.96 -11.21 -11.05
CA GLU A 127 6.75 -12.31 -10.09
C GLU A 127 6.58 -13.66 -10.81
N LYS A 128 5.83 -13.69 -11.92
CA LYS A 128 5.64 -14.90 -12.72
C LYS A 128 6.95 -15.38 -13.36
N SER A 129 7.76 -14.45 -13.90
CA SER A 129 9.04 -14.80 -14.52
C SER A 129 10.03 -15.42 -13.52
N GLN A 130 10.02 -14.99 -12.26
CA GLN A 130 10.88 -15.55 -11.21
C GLN A 130 10.45 -16.96 -10.78
N GLY A 131 9.14 -17.25 -10.82
CA GLY A 131 8.62 -18.59 -10.52
C GLY A 131 8.95 -19.62 -11.59
N GLN A 132 8.99 -19.21 -12.87
CA GLN A 132 9.33 -20.08 -13.99
C GLN A 132 10.83 -20.46 -14.04
N GLU A 133 11.71 -19.60 -13.50
CA GLU A 133 13.16 -19.85 -13.45
C GLU A 133 13.56 -20.86 -12.36
N SER A 134 12.66 -21.15 -11.40
CA SER A 134 12.89 -22.14 -10.33
C SER A 134 12.53 -23.58 -10.72
N GLU A 135 11.92 -23.78 -11.89
CA GLU A 135 11.45 -25.08 -12.40
C GLU A 135 12.19 -25.53 -13.68
N ALA A 136 13.22 -24.79 -14.10
CA ALA A 136 14.03 -25.04 -15.30
C ALA A 136 15.45 -25.52 -14.99
#